data_AF-A0A2E8XSC5-F1
#
_entry.id   AF-A0A2E8XSC5-F1
#
_cell.length_a   1.000
_cell.length_b   1.000
_cell.length_c   1.000
_cell.angle_alpha   90.00
_cell.angle_beta   90.00
_cell.angle_gamma   90.00
#
_symmetry.space_group_name_H-M   'P 1'
#
loop_
_entity.id
_entity.type
_entity.pdbx_description
1 polymer ?
#
loop_
_entity_poly.entity_id
_entity_poly.type
_entity_poly.pdbx_seq_one_letter_code
_entity_poly.pdbx_strand_id
1 'polypeptide(L)'
;RAAVTSAQSGDTVRARAIFSRLSDIIPPDTVRARIIDTARELGHDPDDWLPQEPAVARGPSEADIAAAQDLSDDDRQAMIRGMVDNLAARLETEPEDLGGWRMLARSWETLGEPGKAARAYARALEIEPDHPETLLRAAVTSAQSGDTVRARAIFSRLSDIIPPDTEAHRMISEAIARIDADTTENR
;
A
#
# COMPACT_ATOMS: atom_id res chain seq x y z
N ARG A 1 30.43 14.62 8.15
CA ARG A 1 31.50 14.98 9.12
C ARG A 1 30.92 15.48 10.44
N ALA A 2 29.96 16.42 10.45
CA ALA A 2 29.34 16.91 11.69
C ALA A 2 28.72 15.81 12.58
N ALA A 3 28.08 14.79 11.99
CA ALA A 3 27.55 13.63 12.73
C ALA A 3 28.66 12.83 13.44
N VAL A 4 29.73 12.49 12.71
CA VAL A 4 30.90 11.76 13.22
C VAL A 4 31.61 12.54 14.33
N THR A 5 31.78 13.85 14.17
CA THR A 5 32.39 14.71 15.19
C THR A 5 31.55 14.77 16.46
N SER A 6 30.22 14.86 16.34
CA SER A 6 29.32 14.84 17.51
C SER A 6 29.34 13.47 18.21
N ALA A 7 29.45 12.40 17.44
CA ALA A 7 29.55 11.03 17.93
C ALA A 7 30.87 10.79 18.70
N GLN A 8 32.00 11.28 18.18
CA GLN A 8 33.31 11.22 18.83
C GLN A 8 33.38 12.02 20.15
N SER A 9 32.55 13.06 20.30
CA SER A 9 32.41 13.79 21.58
C SER A 9 31.46 13.11 22.58
N GLY A 10 30.94 11.92 22.28
CA GLY A 10 29.99 11.19 23.12
C GLY A 10 28.55 11.68 23.04
N ASP A 11 28.25 12.66 22.16
CA ASP A 11 26.89 13.18 21.96
C ASP A 11 26.17 12.35 20.88
N THR A 12 25.83 11.13 21.28
CA THR A 12 25.19 10.12 20.41
C THR A 12 23.80 10.57 19.95
N VAL A 13 23.09 11.32 20.80
CA VAL A 13 21.76 11.89 20.49
C VAL A 13 21.87 12.90 19.34
N ARG A 14 22.81 13.83 19.43
CA ARG A 14 23.04 14.81 18.35
C ARG A 14 23.55 14.16 17.08
N ALA A 15 24.44 13.16 17.20
CA ALA A 15 24.93 12.42 16.04
C ALA A 15 23.78 11.73 15.28
N ARG A 16 22.88 11.05 16.00
CA ARG A 16 21.67 10.40 15.43
C ARG A 16 20.72 11.41 14.81
N ALA A 17 20.49 12.57 15.46
CA ALA A 17 19.66 13.63 14.90
C ALA A 17 20.24 14.20 13.59
N ILE A 18 21.56 14.32 13.47
CA ILE A 18 22.20 14.77 12.23
C ILE A 18 22.06 13.70 11.14
N PHE A 19 22.22 12.41 11.47
CA PHE A 19 22.00 11.33 10.51
C PHE A 19 20.56 11.27 10.00
N SER A 20 19.58 11.44 10.90
CA SER A 20 18.16 11.51 10.52
C SER A 20 17.85 12.69 9.58
N ARG A 21 18.53 13.83 9.72
CA ARG A 21 18.36 14.95 8.76
C ARG A 21 19.07 14.69 7.43
N LEU A 22 20.10 13.84 7.42
CA LEU A 22 20.81 13.50 6.18
C LEU A 22 20.01 12.54 5.30
N SER A 23 19.17 11.67 5.89
CA SER A 23 18.29 10.79 5.11
C SER A 23 17.24 11.54 4.31
N ASP A 24 16.93 12.79 4.66
CA ASP A 24 16.02 13.65 3.89
C ASP A 24 16.67 14.20 2.60
N ILE A 25 18.00 14.14 2.49
CA ILE A 25 18.77 14.83 1.44
C ILE A 25 19.61 13.84 0.62
N ILE A 26 19.95 12.69 1.19
CA ILE A 26 20.87 11.69 0.62
C ILE A 26 20.15 10.32 0.65
N PRO A 27 20.36 9.44 -0.36
CA PRO A 27 19.73 8.12 -0.38
C PRO A 27 19.86 7.37 0.96
N PRO A 28 18.75 6.80 1.49
CA PRO A 28 18.73 6.17 2.80
C PRO A 28 19.80 5.10 3.03
N ASP A 29 20.11 4.30 2.01
CA ASP A 29 21.14 3.26 2.10
C ASP A 29 22.56 3.83 2.31
N THR A 30 22.82 4.99 1.71
CA THR A 30 24.11 5.69 1.87
C THR A 30 24.26 6.24 3.28
N VAL A 31 23.18 6.78 3.85
CA VAL A 31 23.16 7.27 5.23
C VAL A 31 23.28 6.10 6.21
N ARG A 32 22.57 4.99 5.95
CA ARG A 32 22.64 3.75 6.74
C ARG A 32 24.06 3.18 6.81
N ALA A 33 24.73 3.03 5.67
CA ALA A 33 26.11 2.54 5.62
C ALA A 33 27.04 3.42 6.47
N ARG A 34 26.85 4.75 6.41
CA ARG A 34 27.65 5.69 7.19
C ARG A 34 27.39 5.60 8.70
N ILE A 35 26.15 5.37 9.12
CA ILE A 35 25.81 5.14 10.53
C ILE A 35 26.50 3.88 11.06
N ILE A 36 26.45 2.79 10.29
CA ILE A 36 27.08 1.51 10.64
C ILE A 36 28.59 1.66 10.83
N ASP A 37 29.26 2.30 9.86
CA ASP A 37 30.71 2.55 9.95
C ASP A 37 31.06 3.38 11.20
N THR A 38 30.27 4.43 11.48
CA THR A 38 30.49 5.32 12.62
C THR A 38 30.28 4.58 13.95
N ALA A 39 29.26 3.73 14.07
CA ALA A 39 29.02 2.95 15.27
C ALA A 39 30.17 1.98 15.56
N ARG A 40 30.68 1.28 14.52
CA ARG A 40 31.84 0.38 14.63
C ARG A 40 33.12 1.10 15.02
N GLU A 41 33.39 2.26 14.41
CA GLU A 41 34.55 3.11 14.76
C GLU A 41 34.55 3.52 16.25
N LEU A 42 33.37 3.65 16.84
CA LEU A 42 33.19 4.05 18.24
C LEU A 42 33.03 2.85 19.20
N GLY A 43 33.09 1.62 18.69
CA GLY A 43 32.92 0.41 19.49
C GLY A 43 31.50 0.16 19.98
N HIS A 44 30.50 0.74 19.33
CA HIS A 44 29.08 0.50 19.61
C HIS A 44 28.47 -0.52 18.64
N ASP A 45 27.40 -1.18 19.09
CA ASP A 45 26.58 -2.00 18.20
C ASP A 45 25.91 -1.09 17.15
N PRO A 46 26.06 -1.37 15.84
CA PRO A 46 25.37 -0.62 14.79
C PRO A 46 23.85 -0.56 14.95
N ASP A 47 23.22 -1.61 15.48
CA ASP A 47 21.76 -1.66 15.61
C ASP A 47 21.23 -0.64 16.62
N ASP A 48 22.02 -0.31 17.66
CA ASP A 48 21.69 0.72 18.64
C ASP A 48 21.64 2.13 18.03
N TRP A 49 22.34 2.33 16.90
CA TRP A 49 22.51 3.63 16.25
C TRP A 49 21.61 3.82 15.03
N LEU A 50 21.13 2.73 14.44
CA LEU A 50 20.25 2.80 13.28
C LEU A 50 18.91 3.47 13.63
N PRO A 51 18.32 4.22 12.69
CA PRO A 51 16.92 4.64 12.81
C PRO A 51 16.06 3.37 12.89
N GLN A 52 15.16 3.34 13.87
CA GLN A 52 14.09 2.35 13.93
C GLN A 52 13.10 2.72 12.81
N GLU A 53 13.39 2.26 11.60
CA GLU A 53 12.50 2.40 10.46
C GLU A 53 11.20 1.63 10.77
N PRO A 54 10.02 2.16 10.40
CA PRO A 54 8.82 1.36 10.42
C PRO A 54 9.05 0.11 9.55
N ALA A 55 8.66 -1.06 10.05
CA ALA A 55 8.91 -2.37 9.43
C ALA A 55 8.47 -2.47 7.95
N VAL A 56 7.64 -1.52 7.48
CA VAL A 56 7.15 -1.42 6.10
C VAL A 56 8.22 -0.90 5.11
N ALA A 57 9.22 -0.12 5.56
CA ALA A 57 10.24 0.47 4.70
C ALA A 57 11.42 -0.47 4.41
N ARG A 58 11.60 -1.51 5.22
CA ARG A 58 12.54 -2.59 4.95
C ARG A 58 11.77 -3.71 4.25
N GLY A 59 12.17 -4.08 3.03
CA GLY A 59 11.72 -5.35 2.47
C GLY A 59 12.04 -6.49 3.45
N PRO A 60 11.26 -7.59 3.45
CA PRO A 60 11.46 -8.69 4.39
C PRO A 60 12.89 -9.22 4.28
N SER A 61 13.56 -9.37 5.42
CA SER A 61 14.91 -9.93 5.48
C SER A 61 14.92 -11.41 5.10
N GLU A 62 16.09 -11.95 4.81
CA GLU A 62 16.24 -13.40 4.56
C GLU A 62 15.76 -14.24 5.74
N ALA A 63 15.96 -13.75 6.97
CA ALA A 63 15.44 -14.37 8.19
C ALA A 63 13.90 -14.28 8.27
N ASP A 64 13.30 -13.15 7.86
CA ASP A 64 11.84 -13.01 7.80
C ASP A 64 11.22 -13.93 6.74
N ILE A 65 11.89 -14.09 5.60
CA ILE A 65 11.46 -15.01 4.53
C ILE A 65 11.56 -16.46 5.01
N ALA A 66 12.66 -16.85 5.67
CA ALA A 66 12.83 -18.19 6.22
C ALA A 66 11.81 -18.48 7.34
N ALA A 67 11.61 -17.55 8.26
CA ALA A 67 10.58 -17.67 9.30
C ALA A 67 9.17 -17.78 8.70
N ALA A 68 8.88 -17.03 7.62
CA ALA A 68 7.63 -17.14 6.91
C ALA A 68 7.47 -18.49 6.17
N GLN A 69 8.55 -19.17 5.77
CA GLN A 69 8.47 -20.48 5.11
C GLN A 69 8.01 -21.58 6.08
N ASP A 70 8.37 -21.46 7.35
CA ASP A 70 8.00 -22.42 8.40
C ASP A 70 6.59 -22.19 8.98
N LEU A 71 5.92 -21.10 8.59
CA LEU A 71 4.54 -20.83 9.02
C LEU A 71 3.56 -21.81 8.40
N SER A 72 2.61 -22.25 9.22
CA SER A 72 1.39 -22.90 8.74
C SER A 72 0.61 -21.95 7.81
N ASP A 73 -0.25 -22.51 6.96
CA ASP A 73 -1.08 -21.70 6.07
C ASP A 73 -1.97 -20.71 6.86
N ASP A 74 -2.47 -21.14 8.03
CA ASP A 74 -3.30 -20.29 8.90
C ASP A 74 -2.48 -19.14 9.52
N ASP A 75 -1.27 -19.41 9.99
CA ASP A 75 -0.39 -18.36 10.55
C ASP A 75 0.06 -17.37 9.48
N ARG A 76 0.36 -17.87 8.28
CA ARG A 76 0.68 -17.03 7.11
C ARG A 76 -0.49 -16.12 6.75
N GLN A 77 -1.71 -16.66 6.73
CA GLN A 77 -2.92 -15.87 6.46
C GLN A 77 -3.16 -14.82 7.55
N ALA A 78 -2.97 -15.16 8.82
CA ALA A 78 -3.08 -14.21 9.93
C ALA A 78 -2.04 -13.09 9.83
N MET A 79 -0.80 -13.43 9.50
CA MET A 79 0.29 -12.46 9.28
C MET A 79 -0.06 -11.50 8.13
N ILE A 80 -0.49 -12.01 6.97
CA ILE A 80 -0.88 -11.18 5.82
C ILE A 80 -2.04 -10.26 6.21
N ARG A 81 -3.08 -10.76 6.86
CA ARG A 81 -4.20 -9.92 7.34
C ARG A 81 -3.71 -8.78 8.23
N GLY A 82 -2.85 -9.06 9.20
CA GLY A 82 -2.28 -8.04 10.09
C GLY A 82 -1.48 -6.97 9.34
N MET A 83 -0.70 -7.35 8.32
CA MET A 83 0.01 -6.39 7.47
C MET A 83 -0.95 -5.47 6.70
N VAL A 84 -2.04 -6.03 6.17
CA VAL A 84 -3.06 -5.28 5.42
C VAL A 84 -3.85 -4.34 6.36
N ASP A 85 -4.18 -4.79 7.57
CA ASP A 85 -4.83 -3.95 8.58
C ASP A 85 -3.93 -2.77 9.02
N ASN A 86 -2.62 -3.01 9.20
CA ASN A 86 -1.66 -1.94 9.49
C ASN A 86 -1.55 -0.92 8.36
N LEU A 87 -1.56 -1.39 7.10
CA LEU A 87 -1.61 -0.51 5.94
C LEU A 87 -2.88 0.34 5.94
N ALA A 88 -4.04 -0.26 6.23
CA ALA A 88 -5.30 0.47 6.31
C ALA A 88 -5.24 1.57 7.37
N ALA A 89 -4.74 1.25 8.58
CA ALA A 89 -4.61 2.23 9.67
C ALA A 89 -3.68 3.40 9.31
N ARG A 90 -2.56 3.13 8.62
CA ARG A 90 -1.64 4.18 8.15
C ARG A 90 -2.33 5.11 7.16
N LEU A 91 -3.08 4.57 6.21
CA LEU A 91 -3.72 5.35 5.16
C LEU A 91 -4.84 6.26 5.67
N GLU A 92 -5.45 5.94 6.81
CA GLU A 92 -6.36 6.90 7.49
C GLU A 92 -5.63 8.17 7.96
N THR A 93 -4.32 8.09 8.23
CA THR A 93 -3.48 9.25 8.58
C THR A 93 -2.76 9.87 7.37
N GLU A 94 -2.72 9.16 6.25
CA GLU A 94 -2.12 9.58 4.98
C GLU A 94 -3.16 9.49 3.84
N PRO A 95 -4.24 10.28 3.90
CA PRO A 95 -5.40 10.09 3.02
C PRO A 95 -5.11 10.40 1.55
N GLU A 96 -4.03 11.12 1.23
CA GLU A 96 -3.64 11.48 -0.12
C GLU A 96 -2.75 10.43 -0.81
N ASP A 97 -2.39 9.33 -0.13
CA ASP A 97 -1.58 8.25 -0.70
C ASP A 97 -2.42 7.38 -1.65
N LEU A 98 -2.60 7.86 -2.88
CA LEU A 98 -3.30 7.15 -3.96
C LEU A 98 -2.72 5.76 -4.22
N GLY A 99 -1.39 5.63 -4.21
CA GLY A 99 -0.69 4.37 -4.43
C GLY A 99 -1.01 3.36 -3.32
N GLY A 100 -1.00 3.84 -2.08
CA GLY A 100 -1.36 3.09 -0.88
C GLY A 100 -2.81 2.62 -0.90
N TRP A 101 -3.78 3.48 -1.22
CA TRP A 101 -5.19 3.09 -1.31
C TRP A 101 -5.44 2.03 -2.39
N ARG A 102 -4.80 2.18 -3.56
CA ARG A 102 -4.86 1.16 -4.62
C ARG A 102 -4.26 -0.15 -4.16
N MET A 103 -3.09 -0.12 -3.53
CA MET A 103 -2.43 -1.31 -2.99
C MET A 103 -3.30 -2.02 -1.95
N LEU A 104 -3.85 -1.26 -0.99
CA LEU A 104 -4.75 -1.78 0.02
C LEU A 104 -5.97 -2.48 -0.59
N ALA A 105 -6.56 -1.89 -1.62
CA ALA A 105 -7.68 -2.49 -2.33
C ALA A 105 -7.31 -3.85 -2.95
N ARG A 106 -6.14 -3.96 -3.61
CA ARG A 106 -5.69 -5.24 -4.19
C ARG A 106 -5.39 -6.28 -3.11
N SER A 107 -4.79 -5.85 -2.01
CA SER A 107 -4.51 -6.74 -0.87
C SER A 107 -5.80 -7.33 -0.29
N TRP A 108 -6.86 -6.53 -0.16
CA TRP A 108 -8.16 -7.03 0.28
C TRP A 108 -8.82 -7.98 -0.72
N GLU A 109 -8.63 -7.78 -2.03
CA GLU A 109 -9.09 -8.77 -3.03
C GLU A 109 -8.36 -10.10 -2.89
N THR A 110 -7.03 -10.08 -2.70
CA THR A 110 -6.23 -11.30 -2.48
C THR A 110 -6.69 -12.05 -1.23
N LEU A 111 -7.15 -11.32 -0.21
CA LEU A 111 -7.69 -11.89 1.02
C LEU A 111 -9.16 -12.34 0.91
N GLY A 112 -9.81 -12.16 -0.24
CA GLY A 112 -11.22 -12.52 -0.44
C GLY A 112 -12.20 -11.60 0.28
N GLU A 113 -11.81 -10.35 0.52
CA GLU A 113 -12.60 -9.33 1.25
C GLU A 113 -13.08 -8.21 0.31
N PRO A 114 -13.97 -8.51 -0.67
CA PRO A 114 -14.34 -7.56 -1.72
C PRO A 114 -15.02 -6.31 -1.16
N GLY A 115 -15.76 -6.41 -0.05
CA GLY A 115 -16.36 -5.26 0.61
C GLY A 115 -15.35 -4.26 1.17
N LYS A 116 -14.21 -4.74 1.71
CA LYS A 116 -13.11 -3.88 2.17
C LYS A 116 -12.35 -3.29 0.98
N ALA A 117 -12.09 -4.11 -0.05
CA ALA A 117 -11.45 -3.66 -1.28
C ALA A 117 -12.24 -2.53 -1.97
N ALA A 118 -13.56 -2.65 -2.09
CA ALA A 118 -14.41 -1.63 -2.68
C ALA A 118 -14.32 -0.28 -1.96
N ARG A 119 -14.21 -0.28 -0.62
CA ARG A 119 -14.00 0.95 0.17
C ARG A 119 -12.63 1.57 -0.08
N ALA A 120 -11.58 0.77 -0.16
CA ALA A 120 -10.23 1.27 -0.46
C ALA A 120 -10.15 1.87 -1.89
N TYR A 121 -10.81 1.26 -2.87
CA TYR A 121 -10.95 1.89 -4.20
C TYR A 121 -11.75 3.18 -4.17
N ALA A 122 -12.79 3.27 -3.34
CA ALA A 122 -13.53 4.51 -3.19
C ALA A 122 -12.61 5.67 -2.80
N ARG A 123 -11.73 5.44 -1.81
CA ARG A 123 -10.72 6.42 -1.40
C ARG A 123 -9.76 6.76 -2.54
N ALA A 124 -9.30 5.78 -3.30
CA ALA A 124 -8.45 6.04 -4.47
C ALA A 124 -9.15 6.90 -5.54
N LEU A 125 -10.45 6.65 -5.78
CA LEU A 125 -11.26 7.40 -6.75
C LEU A 125 -11.69 8.79 -6.22
N GLU A 126 -11.65 9.05 -4.91
CA GLU A 126 -11.79 10.40 -4.36
C GLU A 126 -10.60 11.29 -4.77
N ILE A 127 -9.40 10.70 -4.91
CA ILE A 127 -8.17 11.42 -5.29
C ILE A 127 -8.03 11.51 -6.81
N GLU A 128 -8.24 10.40 -7.52
CA GLU A 128 -8.17 10.33 -8.99
C GLU A 128 -9.45 9.68 -9.57
N PRO A 129 -10.51 10.47 -9.82
CA PRO A 129 -11.83 9.95 -10.18
C PRO A 129 -11.90 9.22 -11.52
N ASP A 130 -11.04 9.59 -12.46
CA ASP A 130 -11.14 9.18 -13.86
C ASP A 130 -10.04 8.20 -14.29
N HIS A 131 -9.35 7.58 -13.34
CA HIS A 131 -8.33 6.58 -13.64
C HIS A 131 -8.95 5.28 -14.14
N PRO A 132 -8.79 4.90 -15.43
CA PRO A 132 -9.57 3.83 -16.04
C PRO A 132 -9.36 2.46 -15.37
N GLU A 133 -8.13 2.13 -14.99
CA GLU A 133 -7.84 0.86 -14.31
C GLU A 133 -8.49 0.79 -12.93
N THR A 134 -8.48 1.90 -12.17
CA THR A 134 -9.07 1.93 -10.83
C THR A 134 -10.59 1.85 -10.90
N LEU A 135 -11.19 2.56 -11.85
CA LEU A 135 -12.62 2.44 -12.14
C LEU A 135 -12.99 1.00 -12.51
N LEU A 136 -12.24 0.36 -13.41
CA LEU A 136 -12.52 -1.02 -13.81
C LEU A 136 -12.47 -1.99 -12.62
N ARG A 137 -11.40 -1.95 -11.84
CA ARG A 137 -11.27 -2.84 -10.67
C ARG A 137 -12.34 -2.53 -9.65
N ALA A 138 -12.57 -1.26 -9.31
CA ALA A 138 -13.61 -0.86 -8.36
C ALA A 138 -15.01 -1.32 -8.75
N ALA A 139 -15.36 -1.24 -10.05
CA ALA A 139 -16.65 -1.70 -10.56
C ALA A 139 -16.80 -3.23 -10.41
N VAL A 140 -15.78 -3.99 -10.81
CA VAL A 140 -15.76 -5.45 -10.69
C VAL A 140 -15.84 -5.88 -9.23
N THR A 141 -15.03 -5.28 -8.35
CA THR A 141 -15.04 -5.57 -6.91
C THR A 141 -16.38 -5.23 -6.27
N SER A 142 -17.01 -4.12 -6.68
CA SER A 142 -18.35 -3.75 -6.19
C SER A 142 -19.38 -4.80 -6.60
N ALA A 143 -19.35 -5.27 -7.86
CA ALA A 143 -20.22 -6.33 -8.33
C ALA A 143 -20.01 -7.65 -7.58
N GLN A 144 -18.76 -8.04 -7.33
CA GLN A 144 -18.41 -9.23 -6.54
C GLN A 144 -18.88 -9.15 -5.10
N SER A 145 -18.90 -7.94 -4.52
CA SER A 145 -19.43 -7.70 -3.17
C SER A 145 -20.97 -7.65 -3.09
N GLY A 146 -21.66 -7.73 -4.24
CA GLY A 146 -23.12 -7.61 -4.34
C GLY A 146 -23.64 -6.17 -4.40
N ASP A 147 -22.78 -5.16 -4.38
CA ASP A 147 -23.15 -3.75 -4.54
C ASP A 147 -23.28 -3.41 -6.04
N THR A 148 -24.32 -3.96 -6.66
CA THR A 148 -24.61 -3.80 -8.09
C THR A 148 -24.94 -2.36 -8.46
N VAL A 149 -25.54 -1.59 -7.53
CA VAL A 149 -25.84 -0.16 -7.71
C VAL A 149 -24.55 0.62 -7.90
N ARG A 150 -23.56 0.42 -7.00
CA ARG A 150 -22.26 1.06 -7.11
C ARG A 150 -21.48 0.57 -8.33
N ALA A 151 -21.48 -0.74 -8.58
CA ALA A 151 -20.80 -1.31 -9.74
C ALA A 151 -21.29 -0.68 -11.05
N ARG A 152 -22.61 -0.57 -11.21
CA ARG A 152 -23.24 0.05 -12.39
C ARG A 152 -22.80 1.51 -12.56
N ALA A 153 -22.83 2.29 -11.48
CA ALA A 153 -22.42 3.70 -11.53
C ALA A 153 -20.96 3.86 -11.98
N ILE A 154 -20.06 3.03 -11.44
CA ILE A 154 -18.63 3.07 -11.80
C ILE A 154 -18.42 2.59 -13.25
N PHE A 155 -19.10 1.54 -13.69
CA PHE A 155 -19.06 1.10 -15.09
C PHE A 155 -19.58 2.18 -16.05
N SER A 156 -20.65 2.89 -15.70
CA SER A 156 -21.13 4.03 -16.50
C SER A 156 -20.07 5.12 -16.61
N ARG A 157 -19.42 5.49 -15.49
CA ARG A 157 -18.33 6.47 -15.52
C ARG A 157 -17.16 6.02 -16.40
N LEU A 158 -16.80 4.75 -16.33
CA LEU A 158 -15.73 4.19 -17.15
C LEU A 158 -16.08 4.17 -18.64
N SER A 159 -17.34 3.87 -18.98
CA SER A 159 -17.86 3.89 -20.35
C SER A 159 -17.78 5.29 -20.98
N ASP A 160 -17.99 6.34 -20.18
CA ASP A 160 -17.87 7.75 -20.63
C ASP A 160 -16.43 8.15 -21.00
N ILE A 161 -15.42 7.47 -20.44
CA ILE A 161 -14.00 7.81 -20.60
C ILE A 161 -13.34 6.97 -21.71
N ILE A 162 -13.80 5.75 -21.92
CA ILE A 162 -13.22 4.82 -22.89
C ILE A 162 -13.84 5.05 -24.28
N PRO A 163 -13.05 5.07 -25.37
CA PRO A 163 -13.58 5.29 -26.71
C PRO A 163 -14.61 4.22 -27.14
N PRO A 164 -15.72 4.62 -27.78
CA PRO A 164 -16.87 3.76 -28.03
C PRO A 164 -16.61 2.63 -29.04
N ASP A 165 -15.58 2.74 -29.86
CA ASP A 165 -15.15 1.76 -30.86
C ASP A 165 -14.25 0.67 -30.28
N THR A 166 -13.94 0.72 -28.98
CA THR A 166 -13.09 -0.27 -28.31
C THR A 166 -13.88 -1.47 -27.81
N GLU A 167 -13.21 -2.62 -27.82
CA GLU A 167 -13.71 -3.84 -27.18
C GLU A 167 -14.03 -3.63 -25.69
N ALA A 168 -13.21 -2.83 -24.99
CA ALA A 168 -13.43 -2.49 -23.59
C ALA A 168 -14.77 -1.78 -23.37
N HIS A 169 -15.12 -0.82 -24.24
CA HIS A 169 -16.41 -0.13 -24.16
C HIS A 169 -17.58 -1.10 -24.35
N ARG A 170 -17.49 -2.02 -25.33
CA ARG A 170 -18.51 -3.07 -25.55
C ARG A 170 -18.70 -3.95 -24.31
N MET A 171 -17.60 -4.45 -23.73
CA MET A 171 -17.63 -5.30 -22.53
C MET A 171 -18.26 -4.58 -21.33
N ILE A 172 -17.97 -3.29 -21.15
CA ILE A 172 -18.54 -2.48 -20.06
C ILE A 172 -20.03 -2.26 -20.28
N SER A 173 -20.45 -1.92 -21.50
CA SER A 173 -21.86 -1.75 -21.85
C SER A 173 -22.67 -3.03 -21.62
N GLU A 174 -22.10 -4.20 -21.94
CA GLU A 174 -22.70 -5.50 -21.63
C GLU A 174 -22.77 -5.77 -20.12
N ALA A 175 -21.75 -5.37 -19.36
CA ALA A 175 -21.77 -5.49 -17.91
C ALA A 175 -22.88 -4.64 -17.27
N ILE A 176 -23.09 -3.41 -17.74
CA ILE A 176 -24.18 -2.54 -17.31
C ILE A 176 -25.54 -3.17 -17.64
N ALA A 177 -25.72 -3.63 -18.88
CA ALA A 177 -26.98 -4.23 -19.33
C ALA A 177 -27.36 -5.47 -18.49
N ARG A 178 -26.38 -6.31 -18.13
CA ARG A 178 -26.61 -7.47 -17.25
C ARG A 178 -27.05 -7.05 -15.85
N ILE A 179 -26.36 -6.07 -15.25
CA ILE A 179 -26.74 -5.54 -13.93
C ILE A 179 -28.16 -4.98 -13.96
N ASP A 180 -28.54 -4.27 -15.02
CA ASP A 180 -29.88 -3.70 -15.18
C ASP A 180 -30.96 -4.78 -15.33
N ALA A 181 -30.66 -5.86 -16.07
CA ALA A 181 -31.56 -7.01 -16.20
C ALA A 181 -31.77 -7.72 -14.86
N ASP A 182 -30.70 -8.07 -14.15
CA ASP A 182 -30.75 -8.74 -12.84
C ASP A 182 -31.53 -7.91 -11.80
N THR A 183 -31.39 -6.58 -11.84
CA THR A 183 -32.11 -5.66 -10.95
C THR A 183 -33.61 -5.58 -11.26
N THR A 184 -33.99 -5.81 -12.52
CA THR A 184 -35.39 -5.77 -12.97
C THR A 184 -36.12 -7.07 -12.66
N GLU A 185 -35.43 -8.22 -12.72
CA GLU A 185 -36.01 -9.54 -12.40
C GLU A 185 -36.21 -9.78 -10.89
N ASN A 186 -35.47 -9.08 -10.03
CA ASN A 186 -35.48 -9.28 -8.58
C ASN A 186 -36.35 -8.25 -7.80
N ARG A 187 -37.28 -7.58 -8.50
CA ARG A 187 -38.26 -6.62 -7.95
C ARG A 187 -39.67 -7.18 -8.00
#